data_AF-A0A1E7IXQ8-F1
#
_entry.id   AF-A0A1E7IXQ8-F1
#
_cell.length_a   1.000
_cell.length_b   1.000
_cell.length_c   1.000
_cell.angle_alpha   90.00
_cell.angle_beta   90.00
_cell.angle_gamma   90.00
#
_symmetry.space_group_name_H-M   'P 1'
#
loop_
_entity.id
_entity.type
_entity.pdbx_description
1 polymer ?
#
loop_
_entity_poly.entity_id
_entity_poly.type
_entity_poly.pdbx_seq_one_letter_code
_entity_poly.pdbx_strand_id
1 'polypeptide(L)'
;MKKRLFDLVLAIPALVFLAPVTVVLILLLRISVGKGVFFYQNRPGLHGKPFRICKFRSMTDERGEDGNLLSDGDRLTPLGRFLRKTSLDELPEFFNVIKGDMSIIGPRPLLMQYLDRYTPEQARRHEVKSGITG
;
A
#
# COMPACT_ATOMS: atom_id res chain seq x y z
N MET A 1 -5.14 6.94 -22.56
CA MET A 1 -6.46 7.35 -22.02
C MET A 1 -7.36 6.19 -21.60
N LYS A 2 -7.59 5.16 -22.44
CA LYS A 2 -8.48 4.03 -22.12
C LYS A 2 -8.21 3.35 -20.77
N LYS A 3 -6.95 3.03 -20.47
CA LYS A 3 -6.54 2.42 -19.18
C LYS A 3 -6.85 3.29 -17.96
N ARG A 4 -6.66 4.60 -18.09
CA ARG A 4 -6.92 5.56 -17.00
C ARG A 4 -8.40 5.65 -16.68
N LEU A 5 -9.24 5.68 -17.72
CA LEU A 5 -10.69 5.68 -17.55
C LEU A 5 -11.15 4.39 -16.87
N PHE A 6 -10.64 3.23 -17.31
CA PHE A 6 -10.90 1.93 -16.68
C PHE A 6 -10.53 1.93 -15.19
N ASP A 7 -9.34 2.44 -14.85
CA ASP A 7 -8.91 2.53 -13.45
C ASP A 7 -9.88 3.38 -12.61
N LEU A 8 -10.33 4.53 -13.11
CA LEU A 8 -11.24 5.41 -12.37
C LEU A 8 -12.64 4.84 -12.24
N VAL A 9 -13.18 4.24 -13.32
CA VAL A 9 -14.51 3.62 -13.36
C VAL A 9 -14.63 2.46 -12.37
N LEU A 10 -13.54 1.75 -12.09
CA LEU A 10 -13.55 0.68 -11.09
C LEU A 10 -13.14 1.16 -9.69
N ALA A 11 -12.14 2.04 -9.58
CA ALA A 11 -11.62 2.48 -8.27
C ALA A 11 -12.64 3.33 -7.50
N ILE A 12 -13.37 4.23 -8.17
CA ILE A 12 -14.30 5.14 -7.49
C ILE A 12 -15.49 4.36 -6.89
N PRO A 13 -16.22 3.51 -7.65
CA PRO A 13 -17.30 2.71 -7.07
C PRO A 13 -16.81 1.73 -6.01
N ALA A 14 -15.64 1.11 -6.21
CA ALA A 14 -15.05 0.22 -5.20
C ALA A 14 -14.81 0.95 -3.88
N LEU A 15 -14.26 2.18 -3.93
CA LEU A 15 -14.00 2.98 -2.74
C LEU A 15 -15.29 3.41 -2.04
N VAL A 16 -16.34 3.77 -2.80
CA VAL A 16 -17.66 4.09 -2.23
C VAL A 16 -18.28 2.87 -1.56
N PHE A 17 -18.28 1.71 -2.23
CA PHE A 17 -18.83 0.47 -1.71
C PHE A 17 -18.07 -0.04 -0.48
N LEU A 18 -16.75 0.11 -0.46
CA LEU A 18 -15.87 -0.32 0.64
C LEU A 18 -15.70 0.76 1.71
N ALA A 19 -16.33 1.93 1.57
CA ALA A 19 -16.22 3.02 2.55
C ALA A 19 -16.68 2.59 3.96
N PRO A 20 -17.81 1.87 4.16
CA PRO A 20 -18.21 1.41 5.48
C PRO A 20 -17.17 0.49 6.13
N VAL A 21 -16.62 -0.45 5.35
CA VAL A 21 -15.54 -1.36 5.81
C VAL A 21 -14.29 -0.56 6.18
N THR A 22 -13.90 0.40 5.34
CA THR A 22 -12.74 1.27 5.54
C THR A 22 -12.85 2.05 6.86
N VAL A 23 -14.03 2.60 7.17
CA VAL A 23 -14.28 3.32 8.43
C VAL A 23 -14.16 2.38 9.64
N VAL A 24 -14.76 1.19 9.57
CA VAL A 24 -14.64 0.19 10.64
C VAL A 24 -13.18 -0.21 10.87
N LEU A 25 -12.42 -0.48 9.81
CA LEU A 25 -11.00 -0.80 9.90
C LEU A 25 -10.20 0.33 10.53
N ILE A 26 -10.50 1.60 10.19
CA ILE A 26 -9.82 2.76 10.79
C ILE A 26 -10.01 2.80 12.30
N LEU A 27 -11.23 2.56 12.78
CA LEU A 27 -11.54 2.53 14.22
C LEU A 27 -10.83 1.37 14.92
N LEU A 28 -10.88 0.17 14.35
CA LEU A 28 -10.22 -1.01 14.92
C LEU A 28 -8.69 -0.87 14.96
N LEU A 29 -8.10 -0.29 13.92
CA LEU A 29 -6.66 -0.01 13.86
C LEU A 29 -6.25 1.06 14.86
N ARG A 30 -7.10 2.09 15.06
CA ARG A 30 -6.83 3.13 16.05
C ARG A 30 -6.72 2.57 17.46
N ILE A 31 -7.51 1.55 17.77
CA ILE A 31 -7.49 0.86 19.08
C ILE A 31 -6.31 -0.13 19.17
N SER A 32 -6.10 -0.95 18.13
CA SER A 32 -5.13 -2.05 18.18
C SER A 32 -3.68 -1.66 17.88
N VAL A 33 -3.46 -0.70 16.99
CA VAL A 33 -2.13 -0.29 16.51
C VAL A 33 -1.74 1.10 17.06
N GLY A 34 -2.73 1.90 17.46
CA GLY A 34 -2.53 3.20 18.08
C GLY A 34 -2.62 4.37 17.08
N LYS A 35 -1.80 5.41 17.29
CA LYS A 35 -1.84 6.61 16.47
C LYS A 35 -1.23 6.36 15.08
N GLY A 36 -1.78 7.03 14.06
CA GLY A 36 -1.31 6.91 12.68
C GLY A 36 -1.80 5.63 11.99
N VAL A 37 -3.08 5.60 11.63
CA VAL A 37 -3.73 4.44 10.98
C VAL A 37 -3.21 4.20 9.56
N PHE A 38 -2.71 5.24 8.90
CA PHE A 38 -2.12 5.14 7.57
C PHE A 38 -0.60 5.01 7.65
N PHE A 39 -0.07 4.06 6.90
CA PHE A 39 1.34 3.88 6.63
C PHE A 39 1.66 4.38 5.24
N TYR A 40 2.78 5.09 5.11
CA TYR A 40 3.22 5.63 3.84
C TYR A 40 4.66 5.26 3.55
N GLN A 41 4.95 4.84 2.32
CA GLN A 41 6.31 4.47 1.91
C GLN A 41 6.60 4.91 0.47
N ASN A 42 7.84 5.28 0.19
CA ASN A 42 8.26 5.56 -1.18
C ASN A 42 8.41 4.25 -1.96
N ARG A 43 7.89 4.28 -3.18
CA ARG A 43 7.86 3.17 -4.13
C ARG A 43 8.17 3.66 -5.54
N PRO A 44 8.86 2.85 -6.37
CA PRO A 44 9.13 3.19 -7.75
C PRO A 44 7.87 2.97 -8.60
N GLY A 45 7.42 4.03 -9.26
CA GLY A 45 6.29 4.02 -10.18
C GLY A 45 6.72 3.97 -11.63
N LEU A 46 5.98 4.68 -12.48
CA LEU A 46 6.26 4.81 -13.91
C LEU A 46 7.65 5.43 -14.14
N HIS A 47 8.45 4.77 -14.97
CA HIS A 47 9.86 5.08 -15.25
C HIS A 47 10.73 5.17 -13.98
N GLY A 48 10.39 4.41 -12.94
CA GLY A 48 11.12 4.39 -11.68
C GLY A 48 10.90 5.64 -10.81
N LYS A 49 10.04 6.58 -11.23
CA LYS A 49 9.78 7.81 -10.48
C LYS A 49 9.16 7.48 -9.12
N PRO A 50 9.67 8.04 -8.01
CA PRO A 50 9.15 7.74 -6.69
C PRO A 50 7.73 8.29 -6.52
N PHE A 51 6.85 7.48 -5.93
CA PHE A 51 5.56 7.91 -5.42
C PHE A 51 5.36 7.36 -4.00
N ARG A 52 4.44 7.98 -3.25
CA ARG A 52 4.16 7.59 -1.88
C ARG A 52 2.95 6.66 -1.86
N ILE A 53 3.19 5.37 -1.64
CA ILE A 53 2.11 4.38 -1.48
C ILE A 53 1.41 4.60 -0.13
N CYS A 54 0.10 4.42 -0.09
CA CYS A 54 -0.72 4.54 1.12
C CYS A 54 -1.30 3.17 1.48
N LYS A 55 -1.09 2.73 2.72
CA LYS A 55 -1.64 1.48 3.26
C LYS A 55 -2.23 1.71 4.63
N PHE A 56 -3.01 0.75 5.12
CA PHE A 56 -3.26 0.69 6.56
C PHE A 56 -2.02 0.19 7.29
N ARG A 57 -1.74 0.83 8.42
CA ARG A 57 -0.67 0.42 9.32
C ARG A 57 -1.10 -0.84 10.05
N SER A 58 -0.36 -1.94 9.83
CA SER A 58 -0.64 -3.24 10.44
C SER A 58 0.25 -3.58 11.64
N MET A 59 1.24 -2.74 11.97
CA MET A 59 2.25 -2.98 13.00
C MET A 59 2.28 -1.83 14.00
N THR A 60 2.47 -2.14 15.28
CA THR A 60 2.64 -1.15 16.36
C THR A 60 3.97 -0.41 16.21
N ASP A 61 4.17 0.66 16.99
CA ASP A 61 5.46 1.36 17.13
C ASP A 61 6.16 1.00 18.44
N GLU A 62 5.87 -0.19 19.00
CA GLU A 62 6.49 -0.66 20.23
C GLU A 62 8.01 -0.78 20.08
N ARG A 63 8.71 -0.39 21.14
CA ARG A 63 10.16 -0.33 21.22
C ARG A 63 10.66 -1.14 22.41
N GLY A 64 11.83 -1.74 22.26
CA GLY A 64 12.51 -2.43 23.34
C GLY A 64 13.13 -1.45 24.35
N GLU A 65 13.76 -1.99 25.38
CA GLU A 65 14.48 -1.22 26.40
C GLU A 65 15.65 -0.42 25.81
N ASP A 66 16.22 -0.88 24.71
CA ASP A 66 17.27 -0.20 23.94
C ASP A 66 16.76 1.01 23.13
N GLY A 67 15.45 1.28 23.16
CA GLY A 67 14.80 2.33 22.41
C GLY A 67 14.65 2.03 20.91
N ASN A 68 15.06 0.86 20.42
CA ASN A 68 14.86 0.45 19.03
C ASN A 68 13.47 -0.17 18.84
N LEU A 69 12.95 -0.13 17.62
CA LEU A 69 11.70 -0.82 17.30
C LEU A 69 11.87 -2.31 17.55
N LEU A 70 10.86 -2.93 18.18
CA LEU A 70 10.82 -4.38 18.32
C LEU A 70 10.81 -5.06 16.93
N SER A 71 11.01 -6.38 16.93
CA SER A 71 10.98 -7.15 15.69
C SER A 71 9.61 -7.03 15.00
N ASP A 72 9.59 -7.25 13.69
CA ASP A 72 8.34 -7.26 12.92
C ASP A 72 7.31 -8.27 13.46
N GLY A 73 7.77 -9.38 14.04
CA GLY A 73 6.93 -10.42 14.63
C GLY A 73 6.20 -9.92 15.88
N ASP A 74 6.93 -9.24 16.76
CA ASP A 74 6.40 -8.73 18.04
C ASP A 74 5.45 -7.55 17.82
N ARG A 75 5.69 -6.75 16.77
CA ARG A 75 4.87 -5.57 16.44
C ARG A 75 3.60 -5.90 15.65
N LEU A 76 3.47 -7.12 15.13
CA LEU A 76 2.34 -7.51 14.28
C LEU A 76 1.14 -7.98 15.11
N THR A 77 0.12 -7.13 15.21
CA THR A 77 -1.11 -7.44 15.95
C THR A 77 -1.96 -8.51 15.25
N PRO A 78 -2.88 -9.21 15.95
CA PRO A 78 -3.82 -10.14 15.33
C PRO A 78 -4.65 -9.48 14.21
N LEU A 79 -5.10 -8.23 14.41
CA LEU A 79 -5.79 -7.46 13.37
C LEU A 79 -4.85 -7.14 12.21
N GLY A 80 -3.61 -6.74 12.47
CA GLY A 80 -2.61 -6.48 11.44
C GLY A 80 -2.32 -7.72 10.58
N ARG A 81 -2.26 -8.89 11.21
CA ARG A 81 -2.11 -10.19 10.54
C ARG A 81 -3.33 -10.50 9.67
N PHE A 82 -4.54 -10.26 10.17
CA PHE A 82 -5.78 -10.42 9.41
C PHE A 82 -5.81 -9.50 8.18
N LEU A 83 -5.47 -8.22 8.35
CA LEU A 83 -5.41 -7.25 7.25
C LEU A 83 -4.47 -7.71 6.14
N ARG A 84 -3.24 -8.11 6.47
CA ARG A 84 -2.26 -8.61 5.50
C ARG A 84 -2.70 -9.90 4.80
N LYS A 85 -3.35 -10.82 5.54
CA LYS A 85 -3.84 -12.09 4.97
C LYS A 85 -4.97 -11.87 3.97
N THR A 86 -5.77 -10.83 4.17
CA THR A 86 -6.95 -10.50 3.35
C THR A 86 -6.68 -9.38 2.35
N SER A 87 -5.46 -8.85 2.30
CA SER A 87 -5.06 -7.66 1.55
C SER A 87 -5.90 -6.41 1.86
N LEU A 88 -6.62 -6.39 2.98
CA LEU A 88 -7.40 -5.22 3.40
C LEU A 88 -6.48 -4.05 3.78
N ASP A 89 -5.21 -4.32 4.08
CA ASP A 89 -4.21 -3.25 4.29
C ASP A 89 -3.94 -2.41 3.04
N GLU A 90 -4.27 -2.93 1.86
CA GLU A 90 -4.03 -2.28 0.56
C GLU A 90 -5.23 -1.43 0.10
N LEU A 91 -6.36 -1.43 0.83
CA LEU A 91 -7.52 -0.59 0.48
C LEU A 91 -7.18 0.90 0.29
N PRO A 92 -6.31 1.52 1.10
CA PRO A 92 -5.93 2.91 0.87
C PRO A 92 -5.14 3.15 -0.44
N GLU A 93 -4.65 2.13 -1.12
CA GLU A 93 -3.97 2.28 -2.42
C GLU A 93 -4.95 2.71 -3.53
N PHE A 94 -6.26 2.51 -3.36
CA PHE A 94 -7.26 3.08 -4.28
C PHE A 94 -7.17 4.61 -4.38
N PHE A 95 -6.73 5.30 -3.32
CA PHE A 95 -6.43 6.74 -3.39
C PHE A 95 -5.23 7.03 -4.31
N ASN A 96 -4.20 6.19 -4.31
CA ASN A 96 -3.07 6.31 -5.25
C ASN A 96 -3.52 6.06 -6.70
N VAL A 97 -4.45 5.12 -6.91
CA VAL A 97 -5.08 4.92 -8.22
C VAL A 97 -5.85 6.18 -8.62
N ILE A 98 -6.75 6.71 -7.78
CA ILE A 98 -7.52 7.92 -8.13
C ILE A 98 -6.62 9.13 -8.38
N LYS A 99 -5.54 9.31 -7.60
CA LYS A 99 -4.55 10.38 -7.83
C LYS A 99 -3.76 10.20 -9.13
N GLY A 100 -3.62 8.96 -9.59
CA GLY A 100 -2.91 8.61 -10.82
C GLY A 100 -1.45 8.21 -10.62
N ASP A 101 -1.03 7.99 -9.37
CA ASP A 101 0.29 7.43 -9.04
C ASP A 101 0.36 5.94 -9.41
N MET A 102 -0.75 5.22 -9.23
CA MET A 102 -0.89 3.78 -9.49
C MET A 102 -2.01 3.47 -10.50
N SER A 103 -2.09 2.20 -10.87
CA SER A 103 -3.17 1.58 -11.64
C SER A 103 -3.81 0.45 -10.84
N ILE A 104 -5.01 -0.01 -11.20
CA ILE A 104 -5.60 -1.19 -10.55
C ILE A 104 -4.79 -2.44 -10.91
N ILE A 105 -4.46 -2.57 -12.20
CA ILE A 105 -3.72 -3.70 -12.77
C ILE A 105 -2.36 -3.21 -13.27
N GLY A 106 -1.28 -3.80 -12.76
CA GLY A 106 0.11 -3.50 -13.11
C GLY A 106 1.11 -4.20 -12.17
N PRO A 107 2.41 -4.07 -12.41
CA PRO A 107 3.43 -4.73 -11.58
C PRO A 107 3.40 -4.21 -10.14
N ARG A 108 3.51 -5.12 -9.16
CA ARG A 108 3.56 -4.75 -7.74
C ARG A 108 4.76 -3.81 -7.48
N PRO A 109 4.57 -2.67 -6.80
CA PRO A 109 5.66 -1.74 -6.50
C PRO A 109 6.59 -2.31 -5.43
N LEU A 110 7.83 -2.62 -5.81
CA LEU A 110 8.85 -3.12 -4.87
C LEU A 110 9.61 -1.98 -4.19
N LEU A 111 10.58 -2.29 -3.32
CA LEU A 111 11.38 -1.27 -2.62
C LEU A 111 12.24 -0.45 -3.59
N MET A 112 12.44 0.84 -3.29
CA MET A 112 13.30 1.74 -4.09
C MET A 112 14.72 1.18 -4.27
N GLN A 113 15.26 0.50 -3.25
CA GLN A 113 16.60 -0.11 -3.25
C GLN A 113 16.83 -1.16 -4.35
N TYR A 114 15.76 -1.63 -5.01
CA TYR A 114 15.89 -2.58 -6.11
C TYR A 114 16.11 -1.91 -7.47
N LEU A 115 15.87 -0.60 -7.61
CA LEU A 115 16.03 0.11 -8.88
C LEU A 115 17.43 -0.09 -9.47
N ASP A 116 18.46 0.07 -8.65
CA ASP A 116 19.86 -0.06 -9.07
C ASP A 116 20.31 -1.51 -9.24
N ARG A 117 19.46 -2.48 -8.91
CA ARG A 117 19.75 -3.92 -9.01
C ARG A 117 19.11 -4.57 -10.23
N TYR A 118 18.26 -3.86 -10.97
CA TYR A 118 17.56 -4.45 -12.11
C TYR A 118 18.47 -4.55 -13.33
N THR A 119 18.39 -5.69 -14.01
CA THR A 119 18.86 -5.78 -15.40
C THR A 119 17.97 -4.92 -16.31
N PRO A 120 18.44 -4.54 -17.52
CA PRO A 120 17.60 -3.81 -18.48
C PRO A 120 16.25 -4.48 -18.75
N GLU A 121 16.22 -5.82 -18.77
CA GLU A 121 15.00 -6.60 -18.93
C GLU A 121 14.06 -6.47 -17.71
N GLN A 122 14.58 -6.60 -16.49
CA GLN A 122 13.78 -6.48 -15.27
C GLN A 122 13.24 -5.05 -15.08
N ALA A 123 14.00 -4.04 -15.50
CA ALA A 123 13.62 -2.64 -15.41
C ALA A 123 12.37 -2.31 -16.25
N ARG A 124 12.04 -3.12 -17.26
CA ARG A 124 10.84 -2.95 -18.11
C ARG A 124 9.53 -2.99 -17.33
N ARG A 125 9.51 -3.56 -16.13
CA ARG A 125 8.34 -3.48 -15.22
C ARG A 125 7.93 -2.04 -14.89
N HIS A 126 8.83 -1.07 -15.04
CA HIS A 126 8.59 0.34 -14.82
C HIS A 126 8.15 1.09 -16.10
N GLU A 127 7.98 0.41 -17.23
CA GLU A 127 7.39 1.01 -18.45
C GLU A 127 5.88 1.30 -18.31
N VAL A 128 5.25 0.73 -17.29
CA VAL A 128 3.84 0.95 -16.93
C VAL A 128 3.71 1.39 -15.47
N LYS A 129 2.54 1.92 -15.11
CA LYS A 129 2.25 2.26 -13.70
C LYS A 129 2.21 0.98 -12.86
N SER A 130 2.69 1.09 -11.62
CA SER A 130 2.54 0.03 -10.63
C SER A 130 1.06 -0.27 -10.36
N GLY A 131 0.76 -1.53 -10.10
CA GLY A 131 -0.59 -2.03 -9.85
C GLY A 131 -0.84 -2.34 -8.37
N ILE A 132 -2.12 -2.29 -7.98
CA ILE A 132 -2.59 -2.95 -6.74
C ILE A 132 -2.48 -4.47 -6.92
N THR A 133 -2.95 -4.97 -8.07
CA THR A 133 -2.80 -6.37 -8.52
C THR A 133 -2.14 -6.40 -9.90
N GLY A 134 -1.64 -7.56 -10.35
CA GLY A 134 -0.89 -7.72 -11.59
C GLY A 134 -1.02 -9.09 -12.21
#